data_AF-A0A917FB15-F1
#
_entry.id   AF-A0A917FB15-F1
#
_cell.length_a   1.000
_cell.length_b   1.000
_cell.length_c   1.000
_cell.angle_alpha   90.00
_cell.angle_beta   90.00
_cell.angle_gamma   90.00
#
_symmetry.space_group_name_H-M   'P 1'
#
loop_
_entity.id
_entity.type
_entity.pdbx_description
1 polymer ?
#
loop_
_entity_poly.entity_id
_entity_poly.type
_entity_poly.pdbx_seq_one_letter_code
_entity_poly.pdbx_strand_id
1 'polypeptide(L)'
;MTNILAKRILFWLGLVIAPVVLVAIELFHPANFTQEPGMFAYLCVPQPFETDHRALAYFGPRWWVTLHMIQLPMLGLVSVGLWGLMDDVDGGLAGALAWLSRILTFIFMVLYTALDSIGGIGLGRSILNVEAMQADGRLTPDEVMGAIKLLNTDWVDPLTGGVGSFISLGGSWAILGATLTGASALALAARAPWPALVLLVAFGWQIQVSHASPHGPIGFTLLLLSALWIAWSRRKLHSRADIAAVAT
;
A
#
# COMPACT_ATOMS: atom_id res chain seq x y z
N MET A 1 -23.32 -20.46 -7.12
CA MET A 1 -23.10 -19.31 -8.03
C MET A 1 -22.67 -18.03 -7.32
N THR A 2 -23.16 -17.74 -6.11
CA THR A 2 -22.83 -16.53 -5.32
C THR A 2 -21.33 -16.34 -5.00
N ASN A 3 -20.57 -17.42 -4.81
CA ASN A 3 -19.15 -17.32 -4.41
C ASN A 3 -18.21 -16.90 -5.59
N ILE A 4 -18.45 -17.38 -6.82
CA ILE A 4 -17.58 -17.08 -7.97
C ILE A 4 -17.68 -15.61 -8.39
N LEU A 5 -18.91 -15.07 -8.42
CA LEU A 5 -19.12 -13.66 -8.75
C LEU A 5 -18.46 -12.74 -7.71
N ALA A 6 -18.63 -13.06 -6.42
CA ALA A 6 -18.00 -12.31 -5.33
C ALA A 6 -16.47 -12.33 -5.45
N LYS A 7 -15.85 -13.50 -5.63
CA LYS A 7 -14.39 -13.63 -5.85
C LYS A 7 -13.91 -12.80 -7.04
N ARG A 8 -14.65 -12.83 -8.16
CA ARG A 8 -14.31 -12.04 -9.34
C ARG A 8 -14.40 -10.55 -9.07
N ILE A 9 -15.44 -10.08 -8.37
CA ILE A 9 -15.58 -8.68 -7.98
C ILE A 9 -14.42 -8.25 -7.08
N LEU A 10 -14.11 -9.04 -6.05
CA LEU A 10 -13.00 -8.76 -5.12
C LEU A 10 -11.64 -8.75 -5.83
N PHE A 11 -11.43 -9.62 -6.82
CA PHE A 11 -10.25 -9.57 -7.66
C PHE A 11 -10.12 -8.24 -8.40
N TRP A 12 -11.16 -7.78 -9.09
CA TRP A 12 -11.11 -6.52 -9.84
C TRP A 12 -11.01 -5.30 -8.93
N LEU A 13 -11.73 -5.29 -7.80
CA LEU A 13 -11.64 -4.21 -6.82
C LEU A 13 -10.24 -4.16 -6.19
N GLY A 14 -9.74 -5.28 -5.71
CA GLY A 14 -8.49 -5.36 -4.94
C GLY A 14 -7.21 -5.31 -5.76
N LEU A 15 -7.21 -5.87 -6.97
CA LEU A 15 -5.98 -6.03 -7.76
C LEU A 15 -5.96 -5.21 -9.04
N VAL A 16 -7.01 -4.46 -9.33
CA VAL A 16 -7.07 -3.58 -10.50
C VAL A 16 -7.50 -2.16 -10.12
N ILE A 17 -8.71 -2.00 -9.59
CA ILE A 17 -9.25 -0.66 -9.28
C ILE A 17 -8.45 0.01 -8.17
N ALA A 18 -8.25 -0.67 -7.03
CA ALA A 18 -7.49 -0.10 -5.92
C ALA A 18 -6.03 0.25 -6.32
N PRO A 19 -5.26 -0.63 -7.00
CA PRO A 19 -3.95 -0.25 -7.52
C PRO A 19 -3.96 0.95 -8.46
N VAL A 20 -4.94 1.07 -9.36
CA VAL A 20 -5.03 2.25 -10.26
C VAL A 20 -5.24 3.54 -9.46
N VAL A 21 -6.13 3.51 -8.45
CA VAL A 21 -6.34 4.66 -7.57
C VAL A 21 -5.07 5.01 -6.79
N LEU A 22 -4.41 4.00 -6.22
CA LEU A 22 -3.17 4.18 -5.46
C LEU A 22 -2.06 4.76 -6.34
N VAL A 23 -1.85 4.24 -7.56
CA VAL A 23 -0.89 4.83 -8.52
C VAL A 23 -1.17 6.31 -8.75
N ALA A 24 -2.43 6.69 -8.94
CA ALA A 24 -2.79 8.08 -9.24
C ALA A 24 -2.53 9.03 -8.06
N ILE A 25 -2.87 8.64 -6.84
CA ILE A 25 -2.70 9.52 -5.66
C ILE A 25 -1.25 9.55 -5.15
N GLU A 26 -0.56 8.41 -5.22
CA GLU A 26 0.81 8.25 -4.68
C GLU A 26 1.84 9.05 -5.48
N LEU A 27 1.55 9.42 -6.73
CA LEU A 27 2.37 10.38 -7.48
C LEU A 27 2.47 11.75 -6.78
N PHE A 28 1.53 12.08 -5.91
CA PHE A 28 1.48 13.30 -5.11
C PHE A 28 1.71 13.02 -3.61
N HIS A 29 2.23 11.84 -3.27
CA HIS A 29 2.63 11.49 -1.91
C HIS A 29 4.13 11.79 -1.74
N PRO A 30 4.50 12.84 -0.97
CA PRO A 30 5.90 13.22 -0.80
C PRO A 30 6.67 12.18 0.01
N ALA A 31 7.99 12.19 -0.13
CA ALA A 31 8.93 11.35 0.61
C ALA A 31 10.15 12.17 1.07
N ASN A 32 11.05 11.54 1.82
CA ASN A 32 12.38 12.09 2.19
C ASN A 32 12.39 13.43 2.93
N PHE A 33 11.28 13.84 3.56
CA PHE A 33 11.20 15.11 4.30
C PHE A 33 11.48 14.96 5.81
N THR A 34 11.70 13.74 6.32
CA THR A 34 11.85 13.48 7.76
C THR A 34 13.03 14.22 8.39
N GLN A 35 14.17 14.28 7.70
CA GLN A 35 15.40 14.90 8.23
C GLN A 35 15.46 16.39 7.87
N GLU A 36 15.24 16.70 6.60
CA GLU A 36 15.25 18.07 6.08
C GLU A 36 14.06 18.22 5.12
N PRO A 37 13.21 19.26 5.28
CA PRO A 37 13.23 20.31 6.32
C PRO A 37 12.65 19.84 7.68
N GLY A 38 12.27 18.57 7.81
CA GLY A 38 11.52 18.03 8.94
C GLY A 38 10.03 17.91 8.62
N MET A 39 9.36 16.96 9.28
CA MET A 39 7.98 16.59 8.96
C MET A 39 7.02 17.78 9.04
N PHE A 40 6.98 18.50 10.17
CA PHE A 40 6.00 19.59 10.31
C PHE A 40 6.25 20.69 9.28
N ALA A 41 7.51 21.11 9.12
CA ALA A 41 7.90 22.18 8.20
C ALA A 41 7.57 21.86 6.74
N TYR A 42 7.67 20.58 6.34
CA TYR A 42 7.31 20.16 4.99
C TYR A 42 5.78 20.05 4.82
N LEU A 43 5.10 19.37 5.74
CA LEU A 43 3.69 19.01 5.58
C LEU A 43 2.71 20.17 5.84
N CYS A 44 3.11 21.25 6.52
CA CYS A 44 2.24 22.39 6.77
C CYS A 44 2.06 23.32 5.56
N VAL A 45 2.87 23.18 4.51
CA VAL A 45 2.85 24.07 3.34
C VAL A 45 2.73 23.31 2.03
N PRO A 46 2.09 23.88 1.00
CA PRO A 46 2.16 23.35 -0.36
C PRO A 46 3.60 23.41 -0.89
N GLN A 47 3.99 22.42 -1.69
CA GLN A 47 5.30 22.34 -2.35
C GLN A 47 5.12 22.07 -3.85
N PRO A 48 5.93 22.70 -4.73
CA PRO A 48 5.96 22.36 -6.14
C PRO A 48 6.60 20.98 -6.37
N PHE A 49 6.83 20.62 -7.63
CA PHE A 49 7.66 19.45 -7.94
C PHE A 49 9.09 19.68 -7.43
N GLU A 50 9.55 18.81 -6.54
CA GLU A 50 10.92 18.80 -6.03
C GLU A 50 11.51 17.39 -6.13
N THR A 51 12.67 17.29 -6.79
CA THR A 51 13.30 15.99 -7.08
C THR A 51 13.66 15.21 -5.82
N ASP A 52 13.95 15.92 -4.73
CA ASP A 52 14.41 15.34 -3.48
C ASP A 52 13.25 14.71 -2.71
N HIS A 53 12.05 15.28 -2.85
CA HIS A 53 10.82 14.83 -2.19
C HIS A 53 9.88 14.01 -3.08
N ARG A 54 10.27 13.78 -4.34
CA ARG A 54 9.75 12.75 -5.28
C ARG A 54 8.28 12.88 -5.71
N ALA A 55 7.45 13.66 -5.03
CA ALA A 55 6.08 13.94 -5.44
C ALA A 55 6.05 14.90 -6.63
N LEU A 56 5.12 14.67 -7.57
CA LEU A 56 4.86 15.57 -8.71
C LEU A 56 4.41 16.96 -8.25
N ALA A 57 3.71 17.02 -7.13
CA ALA A 57 3.39 18.22 -6.36
C ALA A 57 2.87 17.79 -4.98
N TYR A 58 2.87 18.70 -4.01
CA TYR A 58 2.21 18.52 -2.73
C TYR A 58 1.31 19.71 -2.42
N PHE A 59 0.02 19.47 -2.20
CA PHE A 59 -0.97 20.55 -2.07
C PHE A 59 -1.19 21.02 -0.61
N GLY A 60 -0.32 20.62 0.32
CA GLY A 60 -0.39 20.99 1.72
C GLY A 60 -1.15 19.99 2.61
N PRO A 61 -1.41 20.35 3.88
CA PRO A 61 -1.82 19.40 4.93
C PRO A 61 -3.21 18.80 4.69
N ARG A 62 -4.11 19.50 3.99
CA ARG A 62 -5.42 18.96 3.59
C ARG A 62 -5.28 17.81 2.61
N TRP A 63 -4.34 17.89 1.68
CA TRP A 63 -4.07 16.82 0.75
C TRP A 63 -3.46 15.61 1.46
N TRP A 64 -2.54 15.82 2.40
CA TRP A 64 -2.00 14.75 3.25
C TRP A 64 -3.10 13.93 3.93
N VAL A 65 -4.08 14.58 4.55
CA VAL A 65 -5.23 13.88 5.15
C VAL A 65 -6.09 13.20 4.08
N THR A 66 -6.37 13.89 2.98
CA THR A 66 -7.24 13.38 1.90
C THR A 66 -6.68 12.11 1.27
N LEU A 67 -5.38 12.12 0.93
CA LEU A 67 -4.73 10.99 0.30
C LEU A 67 -4.73 9.76 1.22
N HIS A 68 -4.46 9.93 2.52
CA HIS A 68 -4.49 8.81 3.48
C HIS A 68 -5.90 8.28 3.75
N MET A 69 -6.93 9.15 3.73
CA MET A 69 -8.33 8.73 3.81
C MET A 69 -8.75 7.88 2.61
N ILE A 70 -8.17 8.11 1.43
CA ILE A 70 -8.39 7.30 0.23
C ILE A 70 -7.53 6.03 0.27
N GLN A 71 -6.26 6.15 0.66
CA GLN A 71 -5.28 5.08 0.71
C GLN A 71 -5.73 3.96 1.66
N LEU A 72 -6.25 4.30 2.83
CA LEU A 72 -6.65 3.35 3.86
C LEU A 72 -7.63 2.26 3.35
N PRO A 73 -8.79 2.59 2.74
CA PRO A 73 -9.67 1.57 2.18
C PRO A 73 -9.06 0.87 0.94
N MET A 74 -8.21 1.55 0.15
CA MET A 74 -7.58 0.94 -1.02
C MET A 74 -6.56 -0.13 -0.61
N LEU A 75 -5.76 0.09 0.43
CA LEU A 75 -4.85 -0.92 0.98
C LEU A 75 -5.60 -2.11 1.57
N GLY A 76 -6.75 -1.86 2.20
CA GLY A 76 -7.68 -2.92 2.61
C GLY A 76 -8.13 -3.78 1.42
N LEU A 77 -8.56 -3.15 0.33
CA LEU A 77 -8.95 -3.86 -0.90
C LEU A 77 -7.79 -4.64 -1.53
N VAL A 78 -6.59 -4.05 -1.60
CA VAL A 78 -5.36 -4.73 -2.06
C VAL A 78 -5.09 -5.97 -1.23
N SER A 79 -5.20 -5.87 0.10
CA SER A 79 -4.98 -6.98 1.02
C SER A 79 -6.00 -8.11 0.79
N VAL A 80 -7.27 -7.78 0.57
CA VAL A 80 -8.31 -8.76 0.20
C VAL A 80 -8.00 -9.42 -1.14
N GLY A 81 -7.53 -8.64 -2.12
CA GLY A 81 -7.10 -9.14 -3.43
C GLY A 81 -5.95 -10.15 -3.32
N LEU A 82 -4.90 -9.79 -2.58
CA LEU A 82 -3.74 -10.64 -2.34
C LEU A 82 -4.11 -11.92 -1.58
N TRP A 83 -5.00 -11.82 -0.59
CA TRP A 83 -5.55 -12.99 0.10
C TRP A 83 -6.29 -13.93 -0.86
N GLY A 84 -7.13 -13.37 -1.73
CA GLY A 84 -7.92 -14.11 -2.71
C GLY A 84 -7.09 -14.76 -3.82
N LEU A 85 -5.88 -14.26 -4.14
CA LEU A 85 -4.98 -14.91 -5.11
C LEU A 85 -4.61 -16.34 -4.71
N MET A 86 -4.63 -16.62 -3.40
CA MET A 86 -4.23 -17.90 -2.83
C MET A 86 -5.38 -18.92 -2.76
N ASP A 87 -6.60 -18.56 -3.19
CA ASP A 87 -7.83 -19.36 -2.97
C ASP A 87 -7.80 -20.76 -3.57
N ASP A 88 -7.07 -20.97 -4.67
CA ASP A 88 -7.03 -22.24 -5.40
C ASP A 88 -5.70 -22.99 -5.18
N VAL A 89 -4.97 -22.66 -4.10
CA VAL A 89 -3.67 -23.22 -3.73
C VAL A 89 -3.79 -23.95 -2.39
N ASP A 90 -3.90 -25.28 -2.46
CA ASP A 90 -4.13 -26.15 -1.31
C ASP A 90 -3.12 -27.31 -1.26
N GLY A 91 -2.89 -27.82 -0.05
CA GLY A 91 -2.09 -29.03 0.19
C GLY A 91 -0.57 -28.86 0.08
N GLY A 92 0.15 -29.70 0.81
CA GLY A 92 1.62 -29.77 0.78
C GLY A 92 2.32 -28.44 1.08
N LEU A 93 3.53 -28.29 0.54
CA LEU A 93 4.35 -27.08 0.70
C LEU A 93 3.70 -25.84 0.07
N ALA A 94 3.02 -26.00 -1.07
CA ALA A 94 2.35 -24.89 -1.76
C ALA A 94 1.23 -24.29 -0.90
N GLY A 95 0.38 -25.13 -0.29
CA GLY A 95 -0.67 -24.69 0.62
C GLY A 95 -0.13 -24.03 1.90
N ALA A 96 0.97 -24.55 2.46
CA ALA A 96 1.62 -23.93 3.63
C ALA A 96 2.15 -22.52 3.31
N LEU A 97 2.80 -22.34 2.16
CA LEU A 97 3.26 -21.03 1.70
C LEU A 97 2.10 -20.09 1.37
N ALA A 98 1.00 -20.61 0.81
CA ALA A 98 -0.20 -19.82 0.55
C ALA A 98 -0.84 -19.30 1.85
N TRP A 99 -0.88 -20.10 2.91
CA TRP A 99 -1.32 -19.66 4.23
C TRP A 99 -0.38 -18.66 4.88
N LEU A 100 0.93 -18.87 4.77
CA LEU A 100 1.92 -17.90 5.25
C LEU A 100 1.76 -16.55 4.52
N SER A 101 1.55 -16.57 3.22
CA SER A 101 1.25 -15.38 2.42
C SER A 101 0.01 -14.64 2.93
N ARG A 102 -1.06 -15.35 3.29
CA ARG A 102 -2.28 -14.78 3.85
C ARG A 102 -2.05 -14.14 5.22
N ILE A 103 -1.35 -14.84 6.12
CA ILE A 103 -1.02 -14.33 7.46
C ILE A 103 -0.19 -13.04 7.33
N LEU A 104 0.84 -13.04 6.48
CA LEU A 104 1.68 -11.87 6.25
C LEU A 104 0.92 -10.71 5.59
N THR A 105 0.00 -11.01 4.67
CA THR A 105 -0.91 -10.01 4.09
C THR A 105 -1.81 -9.39 5.17
N PHE A 106 -2.32 -10.19 6.10
CA PHE A 106 -3.12 -9.70 7.21
C PHE A 106 -2.29 -8.83 8.17
N ILE A 107 -1.06 -9.22 8.49
CA ILE A 107 -0.14 -8.40 9.31
C ILE A 107 0.14 -7.07 8.61
N PHE A 108 0.44 -7.09 7.32
CA PHE A 108 0.60 -5.88 6.51
C PHE A 108 -0.63 -4.98 6.61
N MET A 109 -1.83 -5.53 6.38
CA MET A 109 -3.09 -4.80 6.45
C MET A 109 -3.28 -4.11 7.80
N VAL A 110 -3.03 -4.81 8.90
CA VAL A 110 -3.17 -4.27 10.27
C VAL A 110 -2.16 -3.15 10.52
N LEU A 111 -0.88 -3.38 10.20
CA LEU A 111 0.18 -2.41 10.47
C LEU A 111 0.07 -1.17 9.59
N TYR A 112 -0.23 -1.30 8.30
CA TYR A 112 -0.44 -0.14 7.43
C TYR A 112 -1.74 0.61 7.78
N THR A 113 -2.79 -0.09 8.24
CA THR A 113 -3.98 0.59 8.80
C THR A 113 -3.61 1.45 10.00
N ALA A 114 -2.77 0.93 10.91
CA ALA A 114 -2.28 1.70 12.04
C ALA A 114 -1.40 2.88 11.60
N LEU A 115 -0.49 2.66 10.65
CA LEU A 115 0.38 3.70 10.10
C LEU A 115 -0.42 4.86 9.50
N ASP A 116 -1.37 4.57 8.61
CA ASP A 116 -2.23 5.57 7.97
C ASP A 116 -3.09 6.31 9.00
N SER A 117 -3.60 5.59 10.02
CA SER A 117 -4.41 6.19 11.07
C SER A 117 -3.62 7.17 11.94
N ILE A 118 -2.38 6.82 12.29
CA ILE A 118 -1.51 7.62 13.17
C ILE A 118 -0.82 8.73 12.39
N GLY A 119 0.06 8.38 11.44
CA GLY A 119 0.92 9.32 10.73
C GLY A 119 0.22 10.03 9.57
N GLY A 120 -0.68 9.34 8.87
CA GLY A 120 -1.43 9.93 7.76
C GLY A 120 -2.53 10.88 8.24
N ILE A 121 -3.51 10.30 8.91
CA ILE A 121 -4.77 10.97 9.25
C ILE A 121 -4.63 11.73 10.57
N GLY A 122 -4.21 11.06 11.65
CA GLY A 122 -4.11 11.63 12.99
C GLY A 122 -3.19 12.84 13.03
N LEU A 123 -1.94 12.65 12.59
CA LEU A 123 -0.94 13.72 12.56
C LEU A 123 -1.33 14.85 11.60
N GLY A 124 -1.80 14.52 10.39
CA GLY A 124 -2.27 15.52 9.43
C GLY A 124 -3.44 16.36 9.97
N ARG A 125 -4.39 15.74 10.68
CA ARG A 125 -5.46 16.45 11.38
C ARG A 125 -4.95 17.34 12.50
N SER A 126 -3.93 16.91 13.23
CA SER A 126 -3.30 17.72 14.27
C SER A 126 -2.63 18.96 13.69
N ILE A 127 -1.93 18.87 12.56
CA ILE A 127 -1.38 20.04 11.85
C ILE A 127 -2.50 21.04 11.52
N LEU A 128 -3.57 20.58 10.88
CA LEU A 128 -4.71 21.45 10.52
C LEU A 128 -5.39 22.09 11.74
N ASN A 129 -5.48 21.36 12.85
CA ASN A 129 -6.06 21.87 14.09
C ASN A 129 -5.14 22.93 14.73
N VAL A 130 -3.82 22.71 14.75
CA VAL A 130 -2.84 23.69 15.26
C VAL A 130 -2.90 24.98 14.46
N GLU A 131 -2.90 24.90 13.12
CA GLU A 131 -3.01 26.06 12.23
C GLU A 131 -4.31 26.84 12.46
N ALA A 132 -5.44 26.14 12.57
CA ALA A 132 -6.74 26.77 12.83
C ALA A 132 -6.77 27.46 14.21
N MET A 133 -6.31 26.78 15.26
CA MET A 133 -6.28 27.36 16.60
C MET A 133 -5.32 28.55 16.71
N GLN A 134 -4.18 28.52 15.99
CA GLN A 134 -3.27 29.65 15.90
C GLN A 134 -3.93 30.84 15.19
N ALA A 135 -4.59 30.62 14.05
CA ALA A 135 -5.29 31.66 13.31
C ALA A 135 -6.43 32.30 14.12
N ASP A 136 -7.11 31.51 14.94
CA ASP A 136 -8.19 31.96 15.84
C ASP A 136 -7.66 32.64 17.12
N GLY A 137 -6.34 32.72 17.33
CA GLY A 137 -5.74 33.28 18.54
C GLY A 137 -5.96 32.42 19.80
N ARG A 138 -6.27 31.13 19.63
CA ARG A 138 -6.52 30.16 20.72
C ARG A 138 -5.25 29.51 21.24
N LEU A 139 -4.13 29.68 20.55
CA LEU A 139 -2.81 29.26 20.98
C LEU A 139 -1.87 30.46 21.04
N THR A 140 -1.10 30.54 22.12
CA THR A 140 0.06 31.41 22.23
C THR A 140 1.19 30.92 21.32
N PRO A 141 2.17 31.78 20.97
CA PRO A 141 3.35 31.36 20.20
C PRO A 141 4.10 30.18 20.82
N ASP A 142 4.24 30.15 22.15
CA ASP A 142 4.94 29.08 22.86
C ASP A 142 4.16 27.74 22.79
N GLU A 143 2.83 27.78 22.86
CA GLU A 143 1.99 26.59 22.69
C GLU A 143 2.06 26.03 21.27
N VAL A 144 2.11 26.90 20.25
CA VAL A 144 2.33 26.47 18.85
C VAL A 144 3.67 25.77 18.73
N MET A 145 4.75 26.33 19.27
CA MET A 145 6.08 25.70 19.26
C MET A 145 6.10 24.37 20.01
N GLY A 146 5.41 24.28 21.14
CA GLY A 146 5.23 23.04 21.89
C GLY A 146 4.50 21.95 21.08
N ALA A 147 3.41 22.32 20.40
CA ALA A 147 2.68 21.42 19.52
C ALA A 147 3.53 20.93 18.34
N ILE A 148 4.26 21.82 17.68
CA ILE A 148 5.20 21.47 16.59
C ILE A 148 6.26 20.49 17.07
N LYS A 149 6.83 20.72 18.26
CA LYS A 149 7.82 19.84 18.87
C LYS A 149 7.25 18.45 19.14
N LEU A 150 6.04 18.36 19.69
CA LEU A 150 5.36 17.09 19.93
C LEU A 150 5.13 16.33 18.61
N LEU A 151 4.56 16.98 17.60
CA LEU A 151 4.27 16.34 16.31
C LEU A 151 5.53 15.80 15.62
N ASN A 152 6.63 16.55 15.64
CA ASN A 152 7.91 16.07 15.11
C ASN A 152 8.50 14.92 15.94
N THR A 153 8.30 14.94 17.27
CA THR A 153 8.76 13.86 18.16
C THR A 153 7.98 12.57 17.87
N ASP A 154 6.66 12.67 17.75
CA ASP A 154 5.79 11.54 17.42
C ASP A 154 6.13 10.96 16.03
N TRP A 155 6.47 11.80 15.05
CA TRP A 155 6.85 11.35 13.72
C TRP A 155 8.11 10.47 13.70
N VAL A 156 9.05 10.70 14.61
CA VAL A 156 10.30 9.91 14.69
C VAL A 156 10.26 8.84 15.79
N ASP A 157 9.10 8.63 16.41
CA ASP A 157 8.92 7.60 17.43
C ASP A 157 9.23 6.20 16.86
N PRO A 158 10.10 5.41 17.51
CA PRO A 158 10.54 4.13 16.97
C PRO A 158 9.44 3.07 16.91
N LEU A 159 8.31 3.24 17.60
CA LEU A 159 7.19 2.31 17.58
C LEU A 159 6.13 2.74 16.57
N THR A 160 5.68 3.99 16.68
CA THR A 160 4.45 4.53 16.06
C THR A 160 4.68 5.64 15.04
N GLY A 161 5.92 6.12 14.90
CA GLY A 161 6.27 7.18 13.97
C GLY A 161 6.12 6.80 12.51
N GLY A 162 6.57 7.69 11.63
CA GLY A 162 6.55 7.52 10.18
C GLY A 162 7.59 6.51 9.70
N VAL A 163 8.38 6.90 8.69
CA VAL A 163 9.36 6.01 8.05
C VAL A 163 10.40 5.53 9.06
N GLY A 164 10.55 4.21 9.18
CA GLY A 164 11.56 3.57 10.05
C GLY A 164 11.03 3.12 11.41
N SER A 165 9.78 3.40 11.76
CA SER A 165 9.15 2.87 12.97
C SER A 165 8.87 1.36 12.86
N PHE A 166 8.64 0.69 13.99
CA PHE A 166 8.25 -0.72 14.03
C PHE A 166 6.96 -0.97 13.22
N ILE A 167 5.96 -0.09 13.32
CA ILE A 167 4.72 -0.22 12.55
C ILE A 167 5.02 -0.11 11.05
N SER A 168 5.79 0.90 10.64
CA SER A 168 6.15 1.12 9.23
C SER A 168 6.98 -0.04 8.66
N LEU A 169 8.09 -0.38 9.32
CA LEU A 169 9.00 -1.44 8.89
C LEU A 169 8.33 -2.82 8.96
N GLY A 170 7.58 -3.10 10.03
CA GLY A 170 6.88 -4.36 10.20
C GLY A 170 5.89 -4.62 9.08
N GLY A 171 5.11 -3.61 8.68
CA GLY A 171 4.22 -3.69 7.53
C GLY A 171 4.99 -3.90 6.23
N SER A 172 6.05 -3.12 6.01
CA SER A 172 6.87 -3.16 4.79
C SER A 172 7.56 -4.52 4.59
N TRP A 173 8.05 -5.13 5.66
CA TRP A 173 8.61 -6.49 5.60
C TRP A 173 7.53 -7.56 5.45
N ALA A 174 6.36 -7.37 6.06
CA ALA A 174 5.24 -8.30 5.92
C ALA A 174 4.76 -8.41 4.47
N ILE A 175 4.64 -7.30 3.73
CA ILE A 175 4.20 -7.36 2.32
C ILE A 175 5.25 -8.00 1.39
N LEU A 176 6.53 -7.77 1.63
CA LEU A 176 7.59 -8.48 0.90
C LEU A 176 7.53 -9.99 1.19
N GLY A 177 7.40 -10.38 2.46
CA GLY A 177 7.23 -11.79 2.83
C GLY A 177 5.98 -12.41 2.22
N ALA A 178 4.86 -11.68 2.21
CA ALA A 178 3.60 -12.12 1.61
C ALA A 178 3.76 -12.39 0.11
N THR A 179 4.36 -11.46 -0.63
CA THR A 179 4.54 -11.60 -2.09
C THR A 179 5.55 -12.67 -2.45
N LEU A 180 6.65 -12.84 -1.70
CA LEU A 180 7.61 -13.93 -1.89
C LEU A 180 6.98 -15.31 -1.67
N THR A 181 6.26 -15.48 -0.57
CA THR A 181 5.60 -16.74 -0.23
C THR A 181 4.43 -17.02 -1.16
N GLY A 182 3.63 -16.03 -1.50
CA GLY A 182 2.52 -16.14 -2.45
C GLY A 182 3.00 -16.45 -3.87
N ALA A 183 4.07 -15.81 -4.35
CA ALA A 183 4.65 -16.13 -5.64
C ALA A 183 5.20 -17.56 -5.69
N SER A 184 5.86 -18.01 -4.61
CA SER A 184 6.37 -19.37 -4.47
C SER A 184 5.24 -20.40 -4.45
N ALA A 185 4.15 -20.12 -3.73
CA ALA A 185 2.97 -20.97 -3.67
C ALA A 185 2.31 -21.11 -5.07
N LEU A 186 2.16 -19.99 -5.78
CA LEU A 186 1.61 -19.97 -7.14
C LEU A 186 2.50 -20.71 -8.15
N ALA A 187 3.84 -20.61 -8.01
CA ALA A 187 4.80 -21.37 -8.81
C ALA A 187 4.66 -22.88 -8.57
N LEU A 188 4.72 -23.31 -7.32
CA LEU A 188 4.66 -24.73 -6.94
C LEU A 188 3.34 -25.38 -7.35
N ALA A 189 2.24 -24.63 -7.30
CA ALA A 189 0.93 -25.10 -7.73
C ALA A 189 0.65 -24.89 -9.23
N ALA A 190 1.64 -24.41 -10.01
CA ALA A 190 1.52 -24.11 -11.44
C ALA A 190 0.31 -23.21 -11.78
N ARG A 191 -0.01 -22.25 -10.90
CA ARG A 191 -1.21 -21.38 -11.01
C ARG A 191 -0.95 -20.03 -11.69
N ALA A 192 0.31 -19.68 -11.93
CA ALA A 192 0.70 -18.45 -12.60
C ALA A 192 2.02 -18.61 -13.37
N PRO A 193 2.18 -17.92 -14.51
CA PRO A 193 3.42 -17.95 -15.28
C PRO A 193 4.51 -17.10 -14.60
N TRP A 194 5.78 -17.49 -14.78
CA TRP A 194 6.92 -16.85 -14.12
C TRP A 194 7.01 -15.32 -14.26
N PRO A 195 6.65 -14.67 -15.40
CA PRO A 195 6.74 -13.22 -15.48
C PRO A 195 5.81 -12.52 -14.47
N ALA A 196 4.60 -13.06 -14.28
CA ALA A 196 3.66 -12.51 -13.31
C ALA A 196 4.16 -12.67 -11.87
N LEU A 197 4.87 -13.75 -11.58
CA LEU A 197 5.47 -13.99 -10.27
C LEU A 197 6.59 -13.01 -9.96
N VAL A 198 7.46 -12.74 -10.94
CA VAL A 198 8.52 -11.73 -10.82
C VAL A 198 7.92 -10.35 -10.56
N LEU A 199 6.87 -9.97 -11.29
CA LEU A 199 6.15 -8.71 -11.07
C LEU A 199 5.53 -8.63 -9.66
N LEU A 200 4.98 -9.74 -9.15
CA LEU A 200 4.41 -9.80 -7.80
C LEU A 200 5.47 -9.58 -6.71
N VAL A 201 6.62 -10.24 -6.83
CA VAL A 201 7.74 -10.06 -5.90
C VAL A 201 8.31 -8.64 -6.00
N ALA A 202 8.46 -8.13 -7.23
CA ALA A 202 8.92 -6.77 -7.44
C ALA A 202 7.98 -5.73 -6.83
N PHE A 203 6.65 -5.95 -6.86
CA PHE A 203 5.70 -5.14 -6.11
C PHE A 203 6.01 -5.13 -4.61
N GLY A 204 6.13 -6.30 -3.98
CA GLY A 204 6.40 -6.38 -2.54
C GLY A 204 7.73 -5.74 -2.16
N TRP A 205 8.75 -5.86 -3.01
CA TRP A 205 10.04 -5.19 -2.84
C TRP A 205 9.91 -3.66 -2.89
N GLN A 206 9.17 -3.12 -3.87
CA GLN A 206 8.98 -1.67 -3.97
C GLN A 206 8.31 -1.11 -2.72
N ILE A 207 7.21 -1.71 -2.27
CA ILE A 207 6.50 -1.26 -1.06
C ILE A 207 7.37 -1.45 0.20
N GLN A 208 8.21 -2.48 0.25
CA GLN A 208 9.14 -2.67 1.36
C GLN A 208 10.15 -1.52 1.48
N VAL A 209 10.66 -1.03 0.34
CA VAL A 209 11.58 0.12 0.30
C VAL A 209 10.85 1.39 0.74
N SER A 210 9.69 1.67 0.14
CA SER A 210 8.83 2.78 0.50
C SER A 210 7.46 2.62 -0.17
N HIS A 211 6.38 2.97 0.51
CA HIS A 211 5.08 3.11 -0.14
C HIS A 211 4.88 4.49 -0.78
N ALA A 212 5.65 5.49 -0.40
CA ALA A 212 5.57 6.83 -0.99
C ALA A 212 6.23 6.91 -2.38
N SER A 213 6.05 8.03 -3.08
CA SER A 213 6.70 8.27 -4.37
C SER A 213 8.23 8.14 -4.29
N PRO A 214 8.90 7.52 -5.27
CA PRO A 214 8.34 6.92 -6.50
C PRO A 214 7.98 5.43 -6.34
N HIS A 215 8.29 4.82 -5.20
CA HIS A 215 8.21 3.39 -4.99
C HIS A 215 6.77 2.88 -4.93
N GLY A 216 5.84 3.62 -4.31
CA GLY A 216 4.41 3.32 -4.32
C GLY A 216 3.82 3.17 -5.72
N PRO A 217 3.87 4.23 -6.57
CA PRO A 217 3.35 4.17 -7.92
C PRO A 217 3.96 3.03 -8.76
N ILE A 218 5.27 2.80 -8.64
CA ILE A 218 5.93 1.68 -9.32
C ILE A 218 5.40 0.35 -8.80
N GLY A 219 5.36 0.16 -7.47
CA GLY A 219 4.88 -1.06 -6.82
C GLY A 219 3.46 -1.41 -7.24
N PHE A 220 2.50 -0.49 -7.10
CA PHE A 220 1.10 -0.74 -7.45
C PHE A 220 0.90 -0.97 -8.96
N THR A 221 1.72 -0.36 -9.81
CA THR A 221 1.74 -0.66 -11.25
C THR A 221 2.19 -2.11 -11.50
N LEU A 222 3.24 -2.57 -10.81
CA LEU A 222 3.73 -3.95 -10.93
C LEU A 222 2.68 -4.97 -10.43
N LEU A 223 1.98 -4.66 -9.34
CA LEU A 223 0.86 -5.48 -8.84
C LEU A 223 -0.26 -5.59 -9.88
N LEU A 224 -0.68 -4.45 -10.44
CA LEU A 224 -1.70 -4.39 -11.49
C LEU A 224 -1.31 -5.26 -12.69
N LEU A 225 -0.08 -5.11 -13.18
CA LEU A 225 0.43 -5.89 -14.31
C LEU A 225 0.50 -7.38 -14.00
N SER A 226 0.96 -7.75 -12.79
CA SER A 226 0.97 -9.14 -12.32
C SER A 226 -0.43 -9.74 -12.34
N ALA A 227 -1.41 -9.05 -11.73
CA ALA A 227 -2.78 -9.52 -11.63
C ALA A 227 -3.44 -9.69 -13.00
N LEU A 228 -3.29 -8.70 -13.89
CA LEU A 228 -3.83 -8.77 -15.25
C LEU A 228 -3.21 -9.93 -16.03
N TRP A 229 -1.91 -10.18 -15.86
CA TRP A 229 -1.22 -11.29 -16.51
C TRP A 229 -1.73 -12.64 -16.02
N ILE A 230 -1.89 -12.82 -14.69
CA ILE A 230 -2.47 -14.03 -14.10
C ILE A 230 -3.90 -14.27 -14.62
N ALA A 231 -4.73 -13.22 -14.65
CA ALA A 231 -6.10 -13.31 -15.13
C ALA A 231 -6.18 -13.63 -16.63
N TRP A 232 -5.24 -13.11 -17.43
CA TRP A 232 -5.15 -13.42 -18.86
C TRP A 232 -4.67 -14.86 -19.11
N SER A 233 -3.64 -15.32 -18.39
CA SER A 233 -3.12 -16.69 -18.56
C SER A 233 -4.14 -17.75 -18.16
N ARG A 234 -4.90 -17.53 -17.09
CA ARG A 234 -5.97 -18.46 -16.66
C ARG A 234 -7.09 -18.55 -17.70
N ARG A 235 -7.49 -17.44 -18.33
CA ARG A 235 -8.50 -17.44 -19.41
C ARG A 235 -8.04 -18.26 -20.62
N LYS A 236 -6.78 -18.10 -21.03
CA LYS A 236 -6.21 -18.83 -22.18
C LYS A 236 -6.20 -20.34 -21.95
N LEU A 237 -5.89 -20.79 -20.73
CA LEU A 237 -5.92 -22.22 -20.37
C LEU A 237 -7.32 -22.82 -20.44
N HIS A 238 -8.34 -22.14 -19.88
CA HIS A 238 -9.73 -22.60 -19.97
C HIS A 238 -10.22 -22.69 -21.41
N SER A 239 -9.97 -21.64 -22.21
CA SER A 239 -10.39 -21.64 -23.63
C SER A 239 -9.79 -22.80 -24.44
N ARG A 240 -8.57 -23.24 -24.13
CA ARG A 240 -7.92 -24.38 -24.80
C ARG A 240 -8.52 -25.71 -24.35
N ALA A 241 -8.87 -25.85 -23.07
CA ALA A 241 -9.53 -27.04 -22.54
C ALA A 241 -10.93 -27.22 -23.16
N ASP A 242 -11.69 -26.13 -23.29
CA ASP A 242 -13.04 -26.15 -23.88
C ASP A 242 -13.00 -26.56 -25.37
N ILE A 243 -12.04 -26.03 -26.15
CA ILE A 243 -11.85 -26.43 -27.55
C ILE A 243 -11.47 -27.91 -27.67
N ALA A 244 -10.58 -28.40 -26.80
CA ALA A 244 -10.20 -29.80 -26.79
C ALA A 244 -11.36 -30.73 -26.45
N ALA A 245 -12.23 -30.34 -25.51
CA ALA A 245 -13.41 -31.12 -25.11
C ALA A 245 -14.52 -31.18 -26.17
N VAL A 246 -14.63 -30.17 -27.04
CA VAL A 246 -15.56 -30.17 -28.18
C VAL A 246 -15.03 -31.00 -29.36
N ALA A 247 -13.71 -31.21 -29.43
CA ALA A 247 -13.05 -31.98 -30.49
C ALA A 247 -12.99 -33.50 -30.23
N THR A 248 -13.48 -33.96 -29.06
CA THR A 248 -13.57 -35.37 -28.65
C THR A 248 -15.01 -35.84 -28.57
#